data_AF-A0A954W1D5-F1
#
_entry.id   AF-A0A954W1D5-F1
#
_cell.length_a   1.000
_cell.length_b   1.000
_cell.length_c   1.000
_cell.angle_alpha   90.00
_cell.angle_beta   90.00
_cell.angle_gamma   90.00
#
_symmetry.space_group_name_H-M   'P 1'
#
loop_
_entity.id
_entity.type
_entity.pdbx_description
1 polymer ?
#
loop_
_entity_poly.entity_id
_entity_poly.type
_entity_poly.pdbx_seq_one_letter_code
_entity_poly.pdbx_strand_id
1 'polypeptide(L)' 'ETGRKHQIRLQMAHRGWPVVGDTKYGSSQAFPSGIALHARHLTIEHPTLKTPVTVVAPVPVAWQQWGVTEQG' A
#
# COMPACT_ATOMS: atom_id res chain seq x y z
N GLU A 1 -14.39 -5.79 6.24
CA GLU A 1 -13.46 -5.22 5.24
C GLU A 1 -14.12 -5.22 3.87
N THR A 2 -13.85 -4.22 3.04
CA THR A 2 -14.31 -4.15 1.64
C THR A 2 -13.12 -3.84 0.74
N GLY A 3 -13.23 -4.15 -0.57
CA GLY A 3 -12.21 -3.84 -1.59
C GLY A 3 -12.63 -2.70 -2.52
N ARG A 4 -13.25 -1.64 -2.00
CA ARG A 4 -13.78 -0.55 -2.85
C ARG A 4 -12.64 0.25 -3.49
N LYS A 5 -12.92 0.85 -4.65
CA LYS A 5 -11.97 1.69 -5.37
C LYS A 5 -11.44 2.81 -4.46
N HIS A 6 -10.11 2.90 -4.37
CA HIS A 6 -9.39 3.91 -3.57
C HIS A 6 -9.73 3.93 -2.08
N GLN A 7 -10.23 2.83 -1.51
CA GLN A 7 -10.77 2.82 -0.15
C GLN A 7 -9.76 3.29 0.91
N ILE A 8 -8.54 2.74 0.92
CA ILE A 8 -7.49 3.15 1.87
C ILE A 8 -7.17 4.64 1.71
N ARG A 9 -6.99 5.09 0.46
CA ARG A 9 -6.65 6.48 0.12
C ARG A 9 -7.70 7.47 0.63
N LEU A 10 -8.98 7.19 0.36
CA LEU A 10 -10.12 7.99 0.83
C LEU A 10 -10.24 7.98 2.34
N GLN A 11 -10.11 6.82 2.97
CA GLN A 11 -10.23 6.68 4.42
C GLN A 11 -9.12 7.41 5.17
N MET A 12 -7.90 7.38 4.65
CA MET A 12 -6.75 8.07 5.21
C MET A 12 -6.90 9.60 5.07
N ALA A 13 -7.29 10.07 3.88
CA ALA A 13 -7.58 11.48 3.64
C ALA A 13 -8.73 12.02 4.52
N HIS A 14 -9.83 11.27 4.64
CA HIS A 14 -10.98 11.65 5.48
C HIS A 14 -10.60 11.77 6.97
N ARG A 15 -9.56 11.07 7.41
CA ARG A 15 -9.04 11.17 8.79
C ARG A 15 -8.01 12.29 8.97
N GLY A 16 -7.72 13.07 7.94
CA GLY A 16 -6.73 14.15 7.97
C GLY A 16 -5.29 13.69 7.69
N TRP A 17 -5.10 12.43 7.28
CA TRP A 17 -3.78 11.83 7.05
C TRP A 17 -3.68 11.29 5.61
N PRO A 18 -3.74 12.14 4.57
CA PRO A 18 -3.69 11.67 3.19
C PRO A 18 -2.38 10.92 2.89
N VAL A 19 -2.46 9.92 2.01
CA VAL A 19 -1.27 9.14 1.60
C VAL A 19 -0.31 10.04 0.81
N VAL A 20 0.98 10.00 1.14
CA VAL A 20 2.01 10.80 0.48
C VAL A 20 2.02 10.55 -1.04
N GLY A 21 2.10 11.62 -1.83
CA GLY A 21 2.01 11.59 -3.29
C GLY A 21 0.57 11.54 -3.86
N ASP A 22 -0.45 11.36 -3.02
CA ASP A 22 -1.85 11.30 -3.45
C ASP A 22 -2.52 12.68 -3.54
N THR A 23 -2.15 13.46 -4.56
CA THR A 23 -2.66 14.81 -4.77
C THR A 23 -4.19 14.86 -4.91
N LYS A 24 -4.79 13.81 -5.48
CA LYS A 24 -6.25 13.69 -5.65
C LYS A 24 -6.99 13.70 -4.31
N TYR A 25 -6.39 13.18 -3.25
CA TYR A 25 -7.01 13.07 -1.94
C TYR A 25 -6.31 13.93 -0.86
N GLY A 26 -5.57 14.96 -1.27
CA GLY A 26 -5.13 16.03 -0.37
C GLY A 26 -3.68 15.94 0.10
N SER A 27 -2.84 15.07 -0.48
CA SER A 27 -1.40 15.12 -0.21
C SER A 27 -0.80 16.39 -0.79
N SER A 28 -0.16 17.19 0.07
CA SER A 28 0.66 18.34 -0.33
C SER A 28 2.09 17.96 -0.71
N GLN A 29 2.54 16.77 -0.29
CA GLN A 29 3.86 16.25 -0.60
C GLN A 29 3.82 15.40 -1.87
N ALA A 30 4.73 15.69 -2.80
CA ALA A 30 4.96 14.84 -3.97
C ALA A 30 5.76 13.61 -3.57
N PHE A 31 5.53 12.51 -4.28
CA PHE A 31 6.30 11.29 -4.13
C PHE A 31 6.77 10.83 -5.52
N PRO A 32 8.09 10.73 -5.77
CA PRO A 32 8.64 10.43 -7.10
C PRO A 32 8.08 9.16 -7.75
N SER A 33 7.65 8.17 -6.96
CA SER A 33 7.08 6.91 -7.46
C SER A 33 5.54 6.89 -7.49
N GLY A 34 4.89 8.05 -7.44
CA GLY A 34 3.45 8.20 -7.54
C GLY A 34 2.79 8.29 -6.16
N ILE A 35 2.11 7.23 -5.72
CA ILE A 35 1.43 7.20 -4.41
C ILE A 35 2.21 6.27 -3.49
N ALA A 36 2.54 6.71 -2.28
CA ALA A 36 3.23 5.94 -1.26
C ALA A 36 2.31 4.87 -0.61
N LEU A 37 1.73 3.99 -1.44
CA LEU A 37 0.89 2.87 -1.01
C LEU A 37 1.31 1.60 -1.74
N HIS A 38 1.69 0.58 -0.98
CA HIS A 38 2.23 -0.68 -1.50
C HIS A 38 1.48 -1.87 -0.89
N ALA A 39 1.00 -2.78 -1.73
CA ALA A 39 0.39 -4.04 -1.29
C ALA A 39 1.50 -5.05 -0.97
N ARG A 40 1.90 -5.09 0.31
CA ARG A 40 3.05 -5.87 0.78
C ARG A 40 2.77 -7.37 0.91
N HIS A 41 1.61 -7.74 1.44
CA HIS A 41 1.27 -9.12 1.75
C HIS A 41 -0.12 -9.45 1.18
N LEU A 42 -0.26 -10.63 0.58
CA LEU A 42 -1.54 -11.17 0.16
C LEU A 42 -1.62 -12.65 0.56
N THR A 43 -2.62 -12.98 1.37
CA THR A 43 -2.97 -14.36 1.70
C THR A 43 -4.29 -14.70 1.04
N ILE A 44 -4.31 -15.77 0.27
CA ILE A 44 -5.51 -16.31 -0.36
C ILE A 44 -5.59 -17.82 -0.14
N GLU A 45 -6.80 -18.36 -0.18
CA GLU A 45 -6.97 -19.81 -0.28
C GLU A 45 -6.56 -20.27 -1.68
N HIS A 46 -5.66 -21.25 -1.77
CA HIS A 46 -5.30 -21.84 -3.05
C HIS A 46 -6.54 -22.46 -3.70
N PRO A 47 -6.87 -22.13 -4.96
CA PRO A 47 -8.16 -22.50 -5.57
C PRO A 47 -8.38 -24.01 -5.62
N THR A 48 -7.31 -24.79 -5.87
CA THR A 48 -7.32 -26.26 -5.91
C THR A 48 -6.99 -26.92 -4.57
N LEU A 49 -5.85 -26.58 -3.95
CA LEU A 49 -5.36 -27.25 -2.73
C LEU A 49 -6.16 -26.90 -1.48
N LYS A 50 -6.98 -25.84 -1.49
CA LYS A 50 -7.77 -25.38 -0.33
C LYS A 50 -6.93 -25.08 0.91
N THR A 51 -5.65 -24.81 0.71
CA THR A 51 -4.70 -24.39 1.74
C THR A 51 -4.35 -22.91 1.58
N PRO A 52 -4.05 -22.19 2.67
CA PRO A 52 -3.65 -20.80 2.59
C PRO A 52 -2.29 -20.69 1.89
N VAL A 53 -2.21 -19.76 0.94
CA VAL A 53 -0.97 -19.37 0.27
C VAL A 53 -0.76 -17.89 0.53
N THR A 54 0.43 -17.55 1.03
CA THR A 54 0.85 -16.17 1.27
C THR A 54 1.94 -15.80 0.29
N VAL A 55 1.76 -14.68 -0.41
CA VAL A 55 2.81 -14.04 -1.20
C VAL A 55 3.21 -12.72 -0.55
N VAL A 56 4.51 -12.45 -0.56
CA VAL A 56 5.11 -11.25 0.00
C VAL A 56 5.82 -10.49 -1.11
N ALA A 57 5.39 -9.26 -1.37
CA ALA A 57 6.08 -8.37 -2.29
C ALA A 57 7.25 -7.67 -1.58
N PRO A 58 8.44 -7.57 -2.18
CA PRO A 58 9.51 -6.80 -1.57
C PRO A 58 9.15 -5.31 -1.48
N VAL A 59 9.66 -4.63 -0.45
CA VAL A 59 9.64 -3.17 -0.29
C VAL A 59 10.30 -2.61 -1.55
N PRO A 60 9.65 -1.66 -2.24
CA PRO A 60 10.27 -1.05 -3.41
C PRO A 60 11.64 -0.46 -3.07
N VAL A 61 12.68 -0.78 -3.83
CA VAL A 61 14.05 -0.27 -3.58
C VAL A 61 14.08 1.25 -3.51
N ALA A 62 13.28 1.93 -4.33
CA ALA A 62 13.14 3.37 -4.32
C ALA A 62 12.72 3.91 -2.93
N TRP A 63 12.08 3.10 -2.08
CA TRP A 63 11.58 3.53 -0.78
C TRP A 63 12.66 3.62 0.32
N GLN A 64 13.82 2.99 0.09
CA GLN A 64 14.93 2.97 1.03
C GLN A 64 15.47 4.37 1.35
N GLN A 65 15.40 5.31 0.40
CA GLN A 65 15.81 6.70 0.62
C GLN A 65 14.94 7.44 1.66
N TRP A 66 13.75 6.93 1.95
CA TRP A 66 12.87 7.41 3.03
C TRP A 66 12.95 6.55 4.29
N GLY A 67 13.97 5.70 4.41
CA GLY A 67 14.19 4.84 5.58
C GLY A 67 13.28 3.61 5.64
N VAL A 68 12.46 3.36 4.63
CA VAL A 68 11.62 2.16 4.56
C VAL A 68 12.44 1.03 3.92
N THR A 69 12.80 0.03 4.73
CA THR A 69 13.64 -1.10 4.31
C THR A 69 12.95 -2.43 4.59
N GLU A 70 13.53 -3.53 4.12
CA GLU A 70 13.01 -4.90 4.27
C GLU A 70 13.02 -5.44 5.71
N GLN A 71 13.39 -4.64 6.71
CA GLN A 71 13.52 -5.09 8.09
C GLN A 71 12.17 -5.04 8.82
N GLY A 72 11.85 -6.16 9.47
CA GLY A 72 10.60 -6.42 10.20
C GLY A 72 10.46 -5.71 11.53
#